data_AF-A0A261WL24-F1
#
_entry.id   AF-A0A261WL24-F1
#
_cell.length_a   1.000
_cell.length_b   1.000
_cell.length_c   1.000
_cell.angle_alpha   90.00
_cell.angle_beta   90.00
_cell.angle_gamma   90.00
#
_symmetry.space_group_name_H-M   'P 1'
#
loop_
_entity.id
_entity.type
_entity.pdbx_description
1 polymer ?
#
loop_
_entity_poly.entity_id
_entity_poly.type
_entity_poly.pdbx_seq_one_letter_code
_entity_poly.pdbx_strand_id
1 'polypeptide(L)'
;MPHLIYQSQFSSFTMEGFYTYSLKVKNVGLGPAVIKGYSINFEGEKQPNGHSIFETWVTFVNAQLKTKGTAHCVAGFLYADHAIEKGEEKVLLEVHFPKNALKFMEARSLVKSAVELIDTKIDYECYYGNKFTAAKRPNDMTTTPVPSNIQP
;
A
#
# COMPACT_ATOMS: atom_id res chain seq x y z
N MET A 1 14.85 10.74 -13.53
CA MET A 1 14.28 9.39 -13.71
C MET A 1 13.09 9.24 -12.77
N PRO A 2 12.02 8.57 -13.20
CA PRO A 2 10.87 8.30 -12.34
C PRO A 2 11.30 7.51 -11.11
N HIS A 3 10.60 7.70 -10.01
CA HIS A 3 10.87 6.96 -8.77
C HIS A 3 9.57 6.78 -8.02
N LEU A 4 9.05 5.55 -8.05
CA LEU A 4 7.84 5.19 -7.34
C LEU A 4 8.17 4.76 -5.91
N ILE A 5 7.49 5.36 -4.94
CA ILE A 5 7.54 4.99 -3.53
C ILE A 5 6.16 4.58 -3.04
N TYR A 6 6.10 3.58 -2.16
CA TYR A 6 4.87 3.26 -1.45
C TYR A 6 4.73 4.16 -0.22
N GLN A 7 3.52 4.63 0.03
CA GLN A 7 3.17 5.43 1.19
C GLN A 7 2.02 4.76 1.94
N SER A 8 2.29 4.36 3.17
CA SER A 8 1.31 3.76 4.07
C SER A 8 0.94 4.76 5.15
N GLN A 9 -0.35 5.02 5.35
CA GLN A 9 -0.83 5.98 6.34
C GLN A 9 -1.97 5.38 7.16
N PHE A 10 -1.96 5.63 8.46
CA PHE A 10 -3.05 5.33 9.38
C PHE A 10 -3.57 6.64 10.00
N SER A 11 -4.88 6.83 10.02
CA SER A 11 -5.54 8.07 10.45
C SER A 11 -6.85 7.79 11.18
N SER A 12 -7.23 8.68 12.10
CA SER A 12 -8.54 8.68 12.77
C SER A 12 -9.40 9.90 12.41
N PHE A 13 -8.90 10.75 11.50
CA PHE A 13 -9.53 12.03 11.13
C PHE A 13 -10.08 12.05 9.70
N THR A 14 -9.70 11.07 8.87
CA THR A 14 -10.10 11.03 7.46
C THR A 14 -11.61 10.81 7.29
N MET A 15 -12.22 9.98 8.13
CA MET A 15 -13.66 9.73 8.15
C MET A 15 -14.16 9.67 9.59
N GLU A 16 -15.13 10.52 9.92
CA GLU A 16 -15.70 10.58 11.27
C GLU A 16 -16.30 9.24 11.67
N GLY A 17 -16.01 8.77 12.89
CA GLY A 17 -16.45 7.45 13.37
C GLY A 17 -15.59 6.26 12.92
N PHE A 18 -14.59 6.47 12.05
CA PHE A 18 -13.76 5.38 11.50
C PHE A 18 -12.26 5.62 11.70
N TYR A 19 -11.51 4.53 11.78
CA TYR A 19 -10.08 4.52 11.50
C TYR A 19 -9.89 4.25 10.01
N THR A 20 -8.89 4.90 9.42
CA THR A 20 -8.56 4.78 8.00
C THR A 20 -7.14 4.30 7.85
N TYR A 21 -6.96 3.28 7.02
CA TYR A 21 -5.66 2.90 6.49
C TYR A 21 -5.65 3.10 4.98
N SER A 22 -4.58 3.71 4.45
CA SER A 22 -4.37 3.84 3.00
C SER A 22 -2.96 3.40 2.62
N LEU A 23 -2.87 2.56 1.60
CA LEU A 23 -1.65 2.26 0.85
C LEU A 23 -1.72 2.95 -0.51
N LYS A 24 -0.76 3.82 -0.77
CA LYS A 24 -0.66 4.60 -2.00
C LYS A 24 0.69 4.38 -2.66
N VAL A 25 0.77 4.68 -3.95
CA VAL A 25 2.02 4.85 -4.66
C VAL A 25 2.15 6.29 -5.13
N LYS A 26 3.36 6.85 -4.99
CA LYS A 26 3.69 8.21 -5.41
C LYS A 26 4.89 8.21 -6.32
N ASN A 27 4.84 8.95 -7.42
CA ASN A 27 6.03 9.24 -8.21
C ASN A 27 6.73 10.50 -7.68
N VAL A 28 7.83 10.31 -6.95
CA VAL A 28 8.68 11.40 -6.44
C VAL A 28 9.86 11.71 -7.35
N GLY A 29 10.01 10.95 -8.44
CA GLY A 29 11.09 11.13 -9.41
C GLY A 29 10.82 12.23 -10.43
N LEU A 30 11.70 12.29 -11.43
CA LEU A 30 11.57 13.18 -12.58
C LEU A 30 11.06 12.40 -13.79
N GLY A 31 9.96 12.87 -14.37
CA GLY A 31 9.27 12.25 -15.51
C GLY A 31 8.27 11.18 -15.08
N PRO A 32 7.41 10.70 -16.00
CA PRO A 32 6.41 9.69 -15.68
C PRO A 32 7.01 8.31 -15.51
N ALA A 33 6.34 7.50 -14.69
CA ALA A 33 6.55 6.08 -14.57
C ALA A 33 5.50 5.35 -15.40
N VAL A 34 5.89 4.76 -16.54
CA VAL A 34 4.98 3.98 -17.38
C VAL A 34 4.91 2.57 -16.83
N ILE A 35 3.74 2.17 -16.35
CA ILE A 35 3.53 0.88 -15.68
C ILE A 35 3.60 -0.26 -16.70
N LYS A 36 4.35 -1.31 -16.40
CA LYS A 36 4.47 -2.53 -17.21
C LYS A 36 3.92 -3.76 -16.53
N GLY A 37 3.94 -3.78 -15.20
CA GLY A 37 3.35 -4.84 -14.41
C GLY A 37 2.96 -4.32 -13.04
N TYR A 38 1.83 -4.82 -12.54
CA TYR A 38 1.36 -4.54 -11.19
C TYR A 38 0.83 -5.83 -10.59
N SER A 39 1.29 -6.14 -9.38
CA SER A 39 0.75 -7.25 -8.59
C SER A 39 0.62 -6.84 -7.14
N ILE A 40 -0.49 -7.24 -6.53
CA ILE A 40 -0.68 -7.18 -5.08
C ILE A 40 -1.12 -8.56 -4.61
N ASN A 41 -0.51 -9.06 -3.55
CA ASN A 41 -0.86 -10.35 -2.96
C ASN A 41 -1.15 -10.15 -1.47
N PHE A 42 -2.09 -10.94 -0.98
CA PHE A 42 -2.46 -10.98 0.44
C PHE A 42 -2.04 -12.35 0.98
N GLU A 43 -1.31 -12.36 2.09
CA GLU A 43 -0.93 -13.61 2.80
C GLU A 43 -0.14 -14.63 1.96
N GLY A 44 0.53 -14.17 0.89
CA GLY A 44 1.27 -15.05 -0.02
C GLY A 44 0.40 -15.87 -0.98
N GLU A 45 -0.90 -15.59 -1.07
CA GLU A 45 -1.78 -16.20 -2.07
C GLU A 45 -1.39 -15.79 -3.49
N LYS A 46 -1.69 -16.66 -4.47
CA LYS A 46 -1.44 -16.38 -5.90
C LYS A 46 -2.21 -15.14 -6.35
N GLN A 47 -1.50 -14.23 -7.01
CA GLN A 47 -1.97 -12.99 -7.65
C GLN A 47 -3.47 -12.96 -7.90
N PRO A 48 -4.26 -12.19 -7.11
CA PRO A 48 -5.58 -11.79 -7.54
C PRO A 48 -5.47 -11.15 -8.92
N ASN A 49 -6.34 -11.57 -9.85
CA ASN A 49 -6.45 -10.90 -11.12
C ASN A 49 -6.95 -9.45 -10.87
N GLY A 50 -6.73 -8.54 -11.82
CA GLY A 50 -7.15 -7.14 -11.62
C GLY A 50 -8.65 -6.94 -11.36
N HIS A 51 -9.47 -7.95 -11.64
CA HIS A 51 -10.91 -7.96 -11.37
C HIS A 51 -11.25 -8.39 -9.94
N SER A 52 -10.47 -9.30 -9.33
CA SER A 52 -10.74 -9.89 -8.02
C SER A 52 -10.03 -9.18 -6.87
N ILE A 53 -9.12 -8.22 -7.15
CA ILE A 53 -8.34 -7.48 -6.15
C ILE A 53 -9.22 -6.88 -5.03
N PHE A 54 -10.39 -6.34 -5.40
CA PHE A 54 -11.32 -5.76 -4.44
C PHE A 54 -11.93 -6.82 -3.52
N GLU A 55 -12.38 -7.95 -4.06
CA GLU A 55 -12.99 -9.03 -3.30
C GLU A 55 -11.98 -9.68 -2.34
N THR A 56 -10.76 -9.90 -2.82
CA THR A 56 -9.67 -10.41 -1.99
C THR A 56 -9.30 -9.42 -0.89
N TRP A 57 -9.28 -8.11 -1.20
CA TRP A 57 -9.05 -7.07 -0.19
C TRP A 57 -10.14 -7.04 0.89
N VAL A 58 -11.41 -7.11 0.51
CA VAL A 58 -12.54 -7.17 1.46
C VAL A 58 -12.44 -8.41 2.35
N THR A 59 -12.11 -9.56 1.76
CA THR A 59 -11.94 -10.82 2.50
C THR A 59 -10.80 -10.72 3.51
N PHE A 60 -9.65 -10.20 3.08
CA PHE A 60 -8.49 -9.97 3.92
C PHE A 60 -8.80 -9.00 5.08
N VAL A 61 -9.45 -7.87 4.79
CA VAL A 61 -9.86 -6.89 5.82
C VAL A 61 -10.77 -7.51 6.86
N ASN A 62 -11.75 -8.31 6.44
CA ASN A 62 -12.68 -8.95 7.36
C ASN A 62 -11.98 -9.98 8.26
N ALA A 63 -11.04 -10.75 7.69
CA ALA A 63 -10.25 -11.74 8.42
C ALA A 63 -9.33 -11.08 9.45
N GLN A 64 -8.58 -10.04 9.04
CA GLN A 64 -7.54 -9.44 9.87
C GLN A 64 -8.05 -8.36 10.84
N LEU A 65 -9.00 -7.54 10.41
CA LEU A 65 -9.49 -6.40 11.21
C LEU A 65 -10.79 -6.70 11.98
N LYS A 66 -11.35 -7.92 11.82
CA LYS A 66 -12.57 -8.39 12.53
C LYS A 66 -13.76 -7.45 12.38
N THR A 67 -13.89 -6.80 11.23
CA THR A 67 -14.89 -5.75 10.98
C THR A 67 -16.28 -6.30 10.66
N LYS A 68 -16.43 -7.62 10.45
CA LYS A 68 -17.72 -8.30 10.20
C LYS A 68 -18.55 -7.62 9.08
N GLY A 69 -17.89 -7.16 8.02
CA GLY A 69 -18.55 -6.52 6.87
C GLY A 69 -18.88 -5.04 7.05
N THR A 70 -18.50 -4.41 8.16
CA THR A 70 -18.76 -2.97 8.40
C THR A 70 -17.66 -2.04 7.88
N ALA A 71 -16.62 -2.60 7.26
CA ALA A 71 -15.53 -1.81 6.70
C ALA A 71 -15.84 -1.35 5.28
N HIS A 72 -15.56 -0.08 4.99
CA HIS A 72 -15.58 0.45 3.63
C HIS A 72 -14.22 0.25 3.01
N CYS A 73 -14.14 -0.60 1.99
CA CYS A 73 -12.90 -0.93 1.30
C CYS A 73 -12.84 -0.22 -0.04
N VAL A 74 -11.63 0.15 -0.47
CA VAL A 74 -11.31 0.65 -1.80
C VAL A 74 -10.06 -0.10 -2.27
N ALA A 75 -10.08 -0.57 -3.51
CA ALA A 75 -8.92 -1.17 -4.17
C ALA A 75 -8.74 -0.50 -5.53
N GLY A 76 -7.55 0.07 -5.75
CA GLY A 76 -7.13 0.62 -7.03
C GLY A 76 -6.31 -0.40 -7.81
N PHE A 77 -6.45 -0.39 -9.13
CA PHE A 77 -5.65 -1.21 -10.02
C PHE A 77 -4.83 -0.33 -10.97
N LEU A 78 -3.55 -0.67 -11.13
CA LEU A 78 -2.68 -0.01 -12.09
C LEU A 78 -2.64 -0.84 -13.38
N TYR A 79 -3.18 -0.28 -14.45
CA TYR A 79 -3.15 -0.90 -15.78
C TYR A 79 -1.77 -0.77 -16.41
N ALA A 80 -1.41 -1.76 -17.23
CA ALA A 80 -0.24 -1.67 -18.09
C ALA A 80 -0.36 -0.45 -19.03
N ASP A 81 0.78 0.14 -19.34
CA ASP A 81 1.00 1.33 -20.17
C ASP A 81 0.37 2.64 -19.64
N HIS A 82 -0.26 2.60 -18.46
CA HIS A 82 -0.65 3.83 -17.76
C HIS A 82 0.59 4.53 -17.20
N ALA A 83 0.66 5.85 -17.36
CA ALA A 83 1.69 6.67 -16.75
C ALA A 83 1.25 7.17 -15.36
N ILE A 84 2.14 7.09 -14.38
CA ILE A 84 2.04 7.87 -13.13
C ILE A 84 2.94 9.08 -13.28
N GLU A 85 2.34 10.25 -13.45
CA GLU A 85 3.04 11.51 -13.71
C GLU A 85 3.87 11.97 -12.51
N LYS A 86 4.80 12.91 -12.76
CA LYS A 86 5.61 13.49 -11.67
C LYS A 86 4.70 14.11 -10.60
N GLY A 87 4.90 13.70 -9.35
CA GLY A 87 4.15 14.18 -8.20
C GLY A 87 2.76 13.55 -8.03
N GLU A 88 2.33 12.74 -9.00
CA GLU A 88 1.05 12.05 -8.94
C GLU A 88 1.06 10.95 -7.88
N GLU A 89 -0.11 10.76 -7.27
CA GLU A 89 -0.36 9.80 -6.21
C GLU A 89 -1.57 8.95 -6.59
N LYS A 90 -1.45 7.62 -6.50
CA LYS A 90 -2.54 6.67 -6.75
C LYS A 90 -2.80 5.83 -5.50
N VAL A 91 -4.07 5.73 -5.11
CA VAL A 91 -4.50 4.83 -4.04
C VAL A 91 -4.50 3.41 -4.58
N LEU A 92 -3.78 2.51 -3.91
CA LEU A 92 -3.76 1.08 -4.24
C LEU A 92 -4.75 0.32 -3.37
N LEU A 93 -4.73 0.58 -2.05
CA LEU A 93 -5.70 0.02 -1.11
C LEU A 93 -6.09 1.10 -0.12
N GLU A 94 -7.35 1.15 0.25
CA GLU A 94 -7.83 1.94 1.38
C GLU A 94 -8.93 1.18 2.10
N VAL A 95 -8.97 1.35 3.41
CA VAL A 95 -10.03 0.79 4.26
C VAL A 95 -10.37 1.79 5.34
N HIS A 96 -11.67 2.03 5.50
CA HIS A 96 -12.25 2.68 6.65
C HIS A 96 -12.96 1.63 7.49
N PHE A 97 -12.54 1.44 8.73
CA PHE A 97 -13.19 0.51 9.66
C PHE A 97 -13.66 1.24 10.92
N PRO A 98 -14.84 0.90 11.46
CA PRO A 98 -15.41 1.63 12.58
C PRO A 98 -14.46 1.66 13.79
N LYS A 99 -14.40 2.80 14.50
CA LYS A 99 -13.53 2.94 15.67
C LYS A 99 -13.86 1.93 16.77
N ASN A 100 -15.12 1.50 16.86
CA ASN A 100 -15.63 0.54 17.86
C ASN A 100 -15.07 0.86 19.26
N ALA A 101 -14.93 -0.15 20.14
CA ALA A 101 -14.26 0.00 21.44
C ALA A 101 -12.72 0.00 21.35
N LEU A 102 -12.13 0.04 20.14
CA LEU A 102 -10.68 0.00 19.96
C LEU A 102 -10.05 1.38 20.16
N LYS A 103 -9.04 1.44 21.01
CA LYS A 103 -8.22 2.65 21.14
C LYS A 103 -7.34 2.83 19.90
N PHE A 104 -6.95 4.08 19.63
CA PHE A 104 -6.14 4.42 18.45
C PHE A 104 -4.87 3.57 18.32
N MET A 105 -4.14 3.37 19.42
CA MET A 105 -2.89 2.60 19.40
C MET A 105 -3.12 1.10 19.15
N GLU A 106 -4.22 0.54 19.66
CA GLU A 106 -4.60 -0.85 19.41
C GLU A 106 -4.98 -1.05 17.94
N ALA A 107 -5.81 -0.16 17.41
CA ALA A 107 -6.21 -0.16 16.00
C ALA A 107 -4.99 0.01 15.07
N ARG A 108 -4.07 0.93 15.41
CA ARG A 108 -2.82 1.13 14.66
C ARG A 108 -1.95 -0.12 14.67
N SER A 109 -1.79 -0.79 15.82
CA SER A 109 -0.99 -2.01 15.92
C SER A 109 -1.62 -3.15 15.12
N LEU A 110 -2.94 -3.30 15.19
CA LEU A 110 -3.69 -4.29 14.42
C LEU A 110 -3.50 -4.11 12.91
N VAL A 111 -3.67 -2.86 12.43
CA VAL A 111 -3.43 -2.51 11.03
C VAL A 111 -1.97 -2.76 10.66
N LYS A 112 -1.01 -2.38 11.52
CA LYS A 112 0.41 -2.61 11.25
C LYS A 112 0.70 -4.09 10.99
N SER A 113 0.21 -4.98 11.84
CA SER A 113 0.39 -6.42 11.66
C SER A 113 -0.30 -6.95 10.40
N ALA A 114 -1.49 -6.43 10.06
CA ALA A 114 -2.17 -6.82 8.83
C ALA A 114 -1.37 -6.37 7.58
N VAL A 115 -0.88 -5.14 7.53
CA VAL A 115 -0.23 -4.60 6.32
C VAL A 115 1.15 -5.21 6.07
N GLU A 116 1.74 -5.85 7.06
CA GLU A 116 2.94 -6.69 6.92
C GLU A 116 2.64 -7.96 6.09
N LEU A 117 1.38 -8.37 5.94
CA LEU A 117 0.97 -9.51 5.11
C LEU A 117 0.66 -9.14 3.65
N ILE A 118 0.81 -7.86 3.29
CA ILE A 118 0.52 -7.34 1.95
C ILE A 118 1.83 -7.19 1.17
N ASP A 119 1.97 -7.99 0.12
CA ASP A 119 3.04 -7.88 -0.87
C ASP A 119 2.56 -7.07 -2.07
N THR A 120 3.37 -6.14 -2.56
CA THR A 120 3.03 -5.33 -3.72
C THR A 120 4.27 -5.08 -4.57
N LYS A 121 4.12 -5.23 -5.88
CA LYS A 121 5.19 -4.99 -6.85
C LYS A 121 4.65 -4.18 -8.02
N ILE A 122 5.41 -3.17 -8.44
CA ILE A 122 5.16 -2.38 -9.62
C ILE A 122 6.44 -2.41 -10.45
N ASP A 123 6.35 -2.98 -11.65
CA ASP A 123 7.38 -2.88 -12.68
C ASP A 123 7.02 -1.73 -13.61
N TYR A 124 7.95 -0.82 -13.86
CA TYR A 124 7.73 0.38 -14.66
C TYR A 124 8.94 0.75 -15.49
N GLU A 125 8.73 1.55 -16.53
CA GLU A 125 9.80 2.12 -17.35
C GLU A 125 9.73 3.64 -17.40
N CYS A 126 10.86 4.26 -17.72
CA CYS A 126 10.88 5.67 -18.12
C CYS A 126 10.81 5.79 -19.66
N TYR A 127 10.56 7.01 -20.16
CA TYR A 127 10.53 7.27 -21.61
C TYR A 127 11.81 6.90 -22.38
N TYR A 128 12.94 6.76 -21.69
CA TYR A 128 14.21 6.33 -22.30
C TYR A 128 14.38 4.80 -22.33
N GLY A 129 13.36 4.04 -21.94
CA GLY A 129 13.38 2.57 -21.93
C GLY A 129 14.06 1.92 -20.73
N ASN A 130 14.56 2.70 -19.76
CA ASN A 130 15.12 2.15 -18.53
C ASN A 130 14.01 1.56 -17.67
N LYS A 131 14.24 0.34 -17.17
CA LYS A 131 13.27 -0.44 -16.39
C LYS A 131 13.60 -0.39 -14.90
N PHE A 132 12.56 -0.31 -14.09
CA PHE A 132 12.64 -0.18 -12.64
C PHE A 132 11.57 -1.05 -11.98
N THR A 133 11.79 -1.36 -10.71
CA THR A 133 10.82 -2.06 -9.88
C THR A 133 10.67 -1.33 -8.55
N ALA A 134 9.44 -1.09 -8.13
CA ALA A 134 9.12 -0.71 -6.76
C ALA A 134 8.40 -1.88 -6.10
N ALA A 135 8.96 -2.41 -5.02
CA ALA A 135 8.34 -3.49 -4.25
C ALA A 135 8.16 -3.10 -2.78
N LYS A 136 7.02 -3.49 -2.20
CA LYS A 136 6.76 -3.51 -0.76
C LYS A 136 6.52 -4.98 -0.41
N ARG A 137 7.50 -5.62 0.23
CA ARG A 137 7.40 -7.03 0.62
C ARG A 137 6.97 -7.16 2.08
N PRO A 138 6.31 -8.27 2.46
CA PRO A 138 6.21 -8.71 3.84
C PRO A 138 7.61 -8.73 4.48
N ASN A 139 7.75 -8.08 5.64
CA ASN A 139 9.01 -7.94 6.40
C ASN A 139 10.15 -7.08 5.81
N ASP A 140 9.98 -6.35 4.71
CA ASP A 140 10.95 -5.30 4.32
C ASP A 140 10.50 -3.93 4.86
N MET A 141 10.49 -3.78 6.20
CA MET A 141 10.53 -2.46 6.84
C MET A 141 11.88 -2.26 7.54
N THR A 142 12.77 -1.58 6.81
CA THR A 142 13.70 -0.57 7.30
C THR A 142 14.68 -1.00 8.40
N THR A 143 15.80 -1.59 8.00
CA THR A 143 17.08 -1.17 8.58
C THR A 143 17.37 0.26 8.11
N THR A 144 16.84 1.25 8.82
CA THR A 144 17.56 2.53 8.90
C THR A 144 18.94 2.18 9.45
N PRO A 145 20.06 2.47 8.76
CA PRO A 145 21.34 2.39 9.41
C PRO A 145 21.32 3.40 10.54
N VAL A 146 21.41 2.92 11.78
CA VAL A 146 21.73 3.77 12.92
C VAL A 146 23.05 4.43 12.57
N PRO A 147 23.16 5.77 12.52
CA PRO A 147 24.47 6.39 12.39
C PRO A 147 25.29 5.93 13.58
N SER A 148 26.39 5.23 13.30
CA SER A 148 27.39 4.90 14.30
C SER A 148 27.88 6.20 14.92
N ASN A 149 27.36 6.53 16.10
CA ASN A 149 27.88 7.61 16.90
C ASN A 149 29.33 7.26 17.22
N ILE A 150 30.22 8.10 16.72
CA ILE A 150 31.64 8.09 17.00
C ILE A 150 31.78 8.20 18.53
N GLN A 151 32.39 7.19 19.13
CA GLN A 151 32.79 7.16 20.53
C GLN A 151 33.79 8.29 20.82
N PRO A 152 33.76 8.90 22.03
CA PRO A 152 34.90 9.63 22.55
C PRO A 152 36.05 8.69 22.93
#